data_AF-A0A937QU65-F1
#
_entry.id   AF-A0A937QU65-F1
#
_cell.length_a   1.000
_cell.length_b   1.000
_cell.length_c   1.000
_cell.angle_alpha   90.00
_cell.angle_beta   90.00
_cell.angle_gamma   90.00
#
_symmetry.space_group_name_H-M   'P 1'
#
loop_
_entity.id
_entity.type
_entity.pdbx_description
1 polymer ?
#
loop_
_entity_poly.entity_id
_entity_poly.type
_entity_poly.pdbx_seq_one_letter_code
_entity_poly.pdbx_strand_id
1 'polypeptide(L)'
;MTREEQIQQRLDQMPISCRGMYKKAVKKKSMRAALNSFCLECVGYQREEVKACTDLACPLWAYRPYSVSEKAHISHFRLVEATNAA
;
A
#
# COMPACT_ATOMS: atom_id res chain seq x y z
N MET A 1 20.17 -19.23 -2.60
CA MET A 1 19.03 -18.65 -1.88
C MET A 1 17.77 -18.91 -2.68
N THR A 2 16.84 -19.71 -2.15
CA THR A 2 15.57 -20.05 -2.80
C THR A 2 14.51 -18.96 -2.60
N ARG A 3 13.42 -18.98 -3.37
CA ARG A 3 12.30 -18.04 -3.20
C ARG A 3 11.69 -18.18 -1.80
N GLU A 4 11.59 -19.41 -1.32
CA GLU A 4 11.08 -19.76 0.01
C GLU A 4 11.97 -19.18 1.12
N GLU A 5 13.30 -19.28 0.98
CA GLU A 5 14.26 -18.68 1.92
C GLU A 5 14.13 -17.15 1.97
N GLN A 6 13.98 -16.49 0.82
CA GLN A 6 13.77 -15.03 0.77
C GLN A 6 12.46 -14.61 1.47
N ILE A 7 11.39 -15.37 1.27
CA ILE A 7 10.09 -15.16 1.93
C ILE A 7 10.25 -15.31 3.44
N GLN A 8 10.99 -16.32 3.89
CA GLN A 8 11.22 -16.56 5.31
C GLN A 8 12.05 -15.44 5.96
N GLN A 9 13.14 -15.02 5.32
CA GLN A 9 13.96 -13.91 5.82
C GLN A 9 13.14 -12.62 6.00
N ARG A 10 12.23 -12.32 5.06
CA ARG A 10 11.34 -11.16 5.18
C ARG A 10 10.29 -11.32 6.28
N LEU A 11 9.78 -12.53 6.51
CA LEU A 11 8.87 -12.83 7.63
C LEU A 11 9.55 -12.64 8.99
N ASP A 12 10.83 -12.97 9.10
CA ASP A 12 11.58 -12.86 10.36
C ASP A 12 11.76 -11.40 10.79
N GLN A 13 11.94 -10.49 9.83
CA GLN A 13 12.04 -9.04 10.06
C GLN A 13 10.67 -8.35 10.29
N MET A 14 9.56 -9.07 10.05
CA MET A 14 8.22 -8.50 10.10
C MET A 14 7.53 -8.75 11.45
N PRO A 15 6.83 -7.75 12.02
CA PRO A 15 5.97 -7.93 13.20
C PRO A 15 4.91 -9.00 12.99
N ILE A 16 4.65 -9.79 14.03
CA ILE A 16 3.71 -10.94 13.99
C ILE A 16 2.33 -10.52 13.47
N SER A 17 1.86 -9.33 13.84
CA SER A 17 0.56 -8.75 13.44
C SER A 17 0.42 -8.51 11.93
N CYS A 18 1.52 -8.39 11.19
CA CYS A 18 1.54 -8.12 9.75
C CYS A 18 1.79 -9.39 8.91
N ARG A 19 2.40 -10.43 9.48
CA ARG A 19 2.79 -11.68 8.78
C ARG A 19 1.63 -12.34 8.06
N GLY A 20 0.43 -12.31 8.63
CA GLY A 20 -0.77 -12.89 8.01
C GLY A 20 -1.13 -12.25 6.66
N MET A 21 -0.96 -10.94 6.52
CA MET A 21 -1.21 -10.21 5.26
C MET A 21 -0.15 -10.58 4.22
N TYR A 22 1.12 -10.57 4.60
CA TYR A 22 2.23 -10.93 3.71
C TYR A 22 2.11 -12.37 3.20
N LYS A 23 1.81 -13.34 4.08
CA LYS A 23 1.57 -14.74 3.69
C LYS A 23 0.46 -14.87 2.65
N LYS A 24 -0.62 -14.10 2.78
CA LYS A 24 -1.70 -14.07 1.78
C LYS A 24 -1.22 -13.49 0.44
N ALA A 25 -0.45 -12.41 0.48
CA ALA A 25 0.13 -11.78 -0.72
C ALA A 25 0.97 -12.77 -1.52
N VAL A 26 1.91 -13.47 -0.88
CA VAL A 26 2.87 -14.35 -1.56
C VAL A 26 2.28 -15.69 -2.00
N LYS A 27 1.22 -16.18 -1.33
CA LYS A 27 0.59 -17.50 -1.61
C LYS A 27 -0.57 -17.43 -2.61
N LYS A 28 -1.46 -16.44 -2.48
CA LYS A 28 -2.76 -16.44 -3.19
C LYS A 28 -2.82 -15.52 -4.42
N LYS A 29 -1.71 -14.89 -4.83
CA LYS A 29 -1.68 -13.89 -5.92
C LYS A 29 -2.75 -12.79 -5.75
N SER A 30 -3.06 -12.42 -4.51
CA SER A 30 -4.08 -11.41 -4.24
C SER A 30 -3.45 -10.02 -4.34
N MET A 31 -3.82 -9.27 -5.39
CA MET A 31 -3.34 -7.90 -5.59
C MET A 31 -3.63 -6.99 -4.38
N ARG A 32 -4.82 -7.10 -3.81
CA ARG A 32 -5.20 -6.33 -2.62
C ARG A 32 -4.33 -6.67 -1.41
N ALA A 33 -4.01 -7.96 -1.20
CA ALA A 33 -3.14 -8.38 -0.10
C ALA A 33 -1.69 -7.94 -0.33
N ALA A 34 -1.20 -8.01 -1.57
CA ALA A 34 0.13 -7.53 -1.95
C ALA A 34 0.27 -6.03 -1.68
N LEU A 35 -0.70 -5.23 -2.12
CA LEU A 35 -0.71 -3.80 -1.87
C LEU A 35 -0.82 -3.47 -0.38
N ASN A 36 -1.72 -4.13 0.35
CA ASN A 36 -1.82 -3.95 1.82
C ASN A 36 -0.49 -4.23 2.52
N SER A 37 0.17 -5.33 2.14
CA SER A 37 1.45 -5.72 2.73
C SER A 37 2.53 -4.71 2.40
N PHE A 38 2.56 -4.22 1.16
CA PHE A 38 3.53 -3.20 0.72
C PHE A 38 3.34 -1.88 1.48
N CYS A 39 2.12 -1.37 1.56
CA CYS A 39 1.85 -0.13 2.29
C CYS A 39 2.25 -0.24 3.77
N LEU A 40 1.97 -1.39 4.41
CA LEU A 40 2.40 -1.62 5.79
C LEU A 40 3.93 -1.63 5.91
N GLU A 41 4.63 -2.33 5.03
CA GLU A 41 6.09 -2.37 5.06
C GLU A 41 6.71 -0.98 4.82
N CYS A 42 6.18 -0.22 3.88
CA CYS A 42 6.65 1.13 3.53
C CYS A 42 6.61 2.11 4.70
N VAL A 43 5.58 2.03 5.56
CA VAL A 43 5.43 2.92 6.73
C VAL A 43 5.96 2.31 8.04
N GLY A 44 6.79 1.25 7.97
CA GLY A 44 7.37 0.62 9.16
C GLY A 44 6.38 -0.19 9.99
N TYR A 45 5.39 -0.80 9.34
CA TYR A 45 4.35 -1.66 9.93
C TYR A 45 3.36 -0.98 10.87
N GLN A 46 3.28 0.35 10.84
CA GLN A 46 2.32 1.15 11.61
C GLN A 46 1.03 1.36 10.80
N ARG A 47 -0.09 0.80 11.25
CA ARG A 47 -1.35 0.81 10.48
C ARG A 47 -1.94 2.22 10.37
N GLU A 48 -1.74 3.02 11.39
CA GLU A 48 -2.17 4.41 11.51
C GLU A 48 -1.43 5.28 10.50
N GLU A 49 -0.12 5.05 10.34
CA GLU A 49 0.70 5.70 9.32
C GLU A 49 0.26 5.32 7.91
N VAL A 50 -0.23 4.09 7.69
CA VAL A 50 -0.84 3.76 6.40
C VAL A 50 -2.00 4.69 6.13
N LYS A 51 -2.81 5.11 7.12
CA LYS A 51 -3.95 6.05 6.98
C LYS A 51 -3.55 7.53 6.96
N ALA A 52 -2.43 7.88 7.59
CA ALA A 52 -1.90 9.24 7.62
C ALA A 52 -0.92 9.55 6.47
N CYS A 53 -0.49 8.54 5.70
CA CYS A 53 0.47 8.72 4.60
C CYS A 53 0.09 9.87 3.65
N THR A 54 1.03 10.79 3.46
CA THR A 54 0.88 12.02 2.65
C THR A 54 1.73 11.99 1.37
N ASP A 55 2.27 10.84 0.98
CA ASP A 55 3.03 10.68 -0.26
C ASP A 55 2.08 10.66 -1.48
N LEU A 56 1.62 11.84 -1.88
CA LEU A 56 0.68 12.03 -2.99
C LEU A 56 1.28 11.62 -4.34
N ALA A 57 2.62 11.60 -4.45
CA ALA A 57 3.32 11.17 -5.67
C ALA A 57 3.52 9.64 -5.71
N CYS A 58 3.13 8.92 -4.65
CA CYS A 58 3.20 7.46 -4.62
C CYS A 58 2.39 6.87 -5.78
N PRO A 59 2.99 6.02 -6.65
CA PRO A 59 2.26 5.40 -7.76
C PRO A 59 1.13 4.47 -7.29
N LEU A 60 1.11 4.10 -6.00
CA LEU A 60 0.07 3.28 -5.39
C LEU A 60 -1.02 4.11 -4.70
N TRP A 61 -0.95 5.45 -4.73
CA TRP A 61 -1.87 6.35 -4.01
C TRP A 61 -3.34 6.03 -4.29
N ALA A 62 -3.70 5.85 -5.57
CA ALA A 62 -5.06 5.55 -6.02
C ALA A 62 -5.59 4.19 -5.52
N TYR A 63 -4.71 3.26 -5.17
CA TYR A 63 -5.06 1.89 -4.80
C TYR A 63 -4.91 1.63 -3.30
N ARG A 64 -4.61 2.68 -2.52
CA ARG A 64 -4.25 2.60 -1.10
C ARG A 64 -5.37 2.01 -0.24
N PRO A 65 -5.06 1.28 0.85
CA PRO A 65 -6.07 0.50 1.57
C PRO A 65 -7.18 1.27 2.28
N TYR A 66 -6.95 2.55 2.56
CA TYR A 66 -7.80 3.41 3.39
C TYR A 66 -8.05 4.76 2.72
N SER A 67 -8.02 4.82 1.39
CA SER A 67 -8.58 5.98 0.70
C SER A 67 -10.04 6.11 1.13
N VAL A 68 -10.39 7.25 1.71
CA VAL A 68 -11.78 7.69 1.84
C VAL A 68 -12.39 7.63 0.44
N SER A 69 -13.59 7.07 0.32
CA SER A 69 -14.20 6.71 -0.95
C SER A 69 -14.19 7.85 -1.99
N GLU A 70 -14.13 7.44 -3.26
CA GLU A 70 -13.90 8.22 -4.49
C GLU A 70 -14.67 9.54 -4.72
N LYS A 71 -15.64 9.95 -3.89
CA LYS A 71 -16.27 11.26 -4.09
C LYS A 71 -15.30 12.44 -3.86
N ALA A 72 -14.22 12.25 -3.10
CA ALA A 72 -13.31 13.34 -2.75
C ALA A 72 -12.14 13.52 -3.74
N HIS A 73 -11.49 12.44 -4.19
CA HIS A 73 -10.20 12.54 -4.90
C HIS A 73 -10.31 12.85 -6.41
N ILE A 74 -11.37 12.41 -7.09
CA ILE A 74 -11.57 12.70 -8.53
C ILE A 74 -11.80 14.20 -8.76
N SER A 75 -12.42 14.89 -7.80
CA SER A 75 -12.71 16.32 -7.92
C SER A 75 -11.44 17.19 -7.97
N HIS A 76 -10.38 16.81 -7.26
CA HIS A 76 -9.14 17.60 -7.24
C HIS A 76 -8.30 17.40 -8.51
N PHE A 77 -8.14 16.17 -8.99
CA PHE A 77 -7.31 15.92 -10.18
C PHE A 77 -7.89 16.58 -11.45
N ARG A 78 -9.22 16.53 -11.64
CA ARG A 78 -9.88 17.23 -12.75
C ARG A 78 -9.81 18.76 -12.66
N LEU A 79 -9.67 19.32 -11.47
CA LEU A 79 -9.48 20.77 -11.29
C LEU A 79 -8.03 21.20 -11.59
N VAL A 80 -7.04 20.39 -11.24
CA VAL A 80 -5.62 20.70 -11.49
C VAL A 80 -5.26 20.65 -12.98
N GLU A 81 -5.87 19.74 -13.76
CA GLU A 81 -5.70 19.74 -15.22
C GLU A 81 -6.34 20.96 -15.89
N ALA A 82 -7.45 21.49 -15.34
CA ALA A 82 -8.11 22.69 -15.86
C ALA A 82 -7.31 23.98 -15.58
N THR A 83 -6.52 24.03 -14.52
CA THR A 83 -5.69 25.21 -14.18
C THR A 83 -4.37 25.28 -14.94
N ASN A 84 -3.88 24.15 -15.49
CA ASN A 84 -2.60 24.10 -16.20
C ASN A 84 -2.74 24.17 -17.74
N ALA A 85 -3.97 24.36 -18.24
CA ALA A 85 -4.27 24.50 -19.66
C ALA A 85 -4.62 25.95 -20.08
N ALA A 86 -4.28 26.94 -19.25
CA ALA A 86 -4.46 28.38 -19.51
C ALA A 86 -3.11 29.09 -19.61
#